data_AF-A0A3A0BTE3-F1
#
_entry.id   AF-A0A3A0BTE3-F1
#
_cell.length_a   1.000
_cell.length_b   1.000
_cell.length_c   1.000
_cell.angle_alpha   90.00
_cell.angle_beta   90.00
_cell.angle_gamma   90.00
#
_symmetry.space_group_name_H-M   'P 1'
#
loop_
_entity.id
_entity.type
_entity.pdbx_description
1 polymer ?
#
loop_
_entity_poly.entity_id
_entity_poly.type
_entity_poly.pdbx_seq_one_letter_code
_entity_poly.pdbx_strand_id
1 'polypeptide(L)'
;MGFPPNVVEKALLDCGRYCCNCHKFCSFKIETHHIVSPADGGDDSYDNCIPLCFDCHADVRAYDPKHPIGRSYKPSELKERRDRWYEKVKNGHALTTNPEYIEIDRKLFLVVKDALNEKGSMEFLRRHDFHGAFKLERLEGLYAFGSLSEKSECEFLDADMEGLRGRLYNDILKFLKAVGEHTFPVDNKPDLWNRIYDDPEDDDRFIAKYEKLSEEEFDAKAEKKREFISKVRNELNELSTQVWNTYDEFIRFGRRKLVV
;
A
#
# COMPACT_ATOMS: atom_id res chain seq x y z
N MET A 1 -36.81 20.01 -9.49
CA MET A 1 -36.16 19.70 -10.78
C MET A 1 -34.73 19.33 -10.47
N GLY A 2 -34.20 18.30 -11.13
CA GLY A 2 -32.87 17.76 -10.85
C GLY A 2 -32.06 17.67 -12.13
N PHE A 3 -30.75 17.71 -12.00
CA PHE A 3 -29.82 17.60 -13.11
C PHE A 3 -29.98 16.27 -13.87
N PRO A 4 -29.73 16.27 -15.20
CA PRO A 4 -29.60 15.05 -15.98
C PRO A 4 -28.58 14.07 -15.38
N PRO A 5 -28.82 12.74 -15.44
CA PRO A 5 -27.92 11.75 -14.85
C PRO A 5 -26.45 11.87 -15.26
N ASN A 6 -26.20 12.19 -16.53
CA ASN A 6 -24.83 12.37 -17.05
C ASN A 6 -24.12 13.60 -16.46
N VAL A 7 -24.86 14.67 -16.14
CA VAL A 7 -24.31 15.86 -15.49
C VAL A 7 -23.94 15.55 -14.05
N VAL A 8 -24.82 14.82 -13.33
CA VAL A 8 -24.57 14.38 -11.95
C VAL A 8 -23.35 13.46 -11.90
N GLU A 9 -23.30 12.44 -12.77
CA GLU A 9 -22.19 11.50 -12.84
C GLU A 9 -20.87 12.21 -13.10
N LYS A 10 -20.83 13.09 -14.11
CA LYS A 10 -19.63 13.87 -14.43
C LYS A 10 -19.16 14.72 -13.24
N ALA A 11 -20.07 15.45 -12.59
CA ALA A 11 -19.72 16.29 -11.45
C ALA A 11 -19.16 15.47 -10.27
N LEU A 12 -19.73 14.28 -10.01
CA LEU A 12 -19.27 13.38 -8.95
C LEU A 12 -17.91 12.74 -9.25
N LEU A 13 -17.61 12.47 -10.52
CA LEU A 13 -16.29 12.00 -10.97
C LEU A 13 -15.24 13.12 -10.79
N ASP A 14 -15.53 14.31 -11.28
CA ASP A 14 -14.58 15.43 -11.25
C ASP A 14 -14.33 15.95 -9.82
N CYS A 15 -15.30 15.78 -8.90
CA CYS A 15 -15.11 16.10 -7.49
C CYS A 15 -14.43 14.98 -6.69
N GLY A 16 -14.28 13.78 -7.26
CA GLY A 16 -13.75 12.60 -6.57
C GLY A 16 -14.60 12.12 -5.38
N ARG A 17 -15.91 12.41 -5.37
CA ARG A 17 -16.84 12.22 -4.23
C ARG A 17 -16.50 13.04 -2.98
N TYR A 18 -15.77 14.14 -3.14
CA TYR A 18 -15.57 15.14 -2.08
C TYR A 18 -16.55 16.31 -2.24
N CYS A 19 -16.91 16.94 -1.13
CA CYS A 19 -17.69 18.17 -1.13
C CYS A 19 -16.87 19.31 -1.74
N CYS A 20 -17.41 20.01 -2.75
CA CYS A 20 -16.73 21.12 -3.40
C CYS A 20 -16.61 22.38 -2.52
N ASN A 21 -17.33 22.43 -1.39
CA ASN A 21 -17.26 23.56 -0.46
C ASN A 21 -16.28 23.32 0.71
N CYS A 22 -16.42 22.19 1.41
CA CYS A 22 -15.63 21.87 2.60
C CYS A 22 -14.55 20.81 2.38
N HIS A 23 -14.48 20.20 1.18
CA HIS A 23 -13.51 19.17 0.80
C HIS A 23 -13.53 17.92 1.69
N LYS A 24 -14.66 17.64 2.35
CA LYS A 24 -14.91 16.38 3.07
C LYS A 24 -15.15 15.25 2.07
N PHE A 25 -14.53 14.10 2.27
CA PHE A 25 -14.90 12.87 1.53
C PHE A 25 -16.30 12.43 1.95
N CYS A 26 -17.19 12.27 0.97
CA CYS A 26 -18.61 12.00 1.24
C CYS A 26 -19.06 10.61 0.78
N SER A 27 -18.31 9.95 -0.11
CA SER A 27 -18.74 8.71 -0.76
C SER A 27 -20.15 8.87 -1.35
N PHE A 28 -21.16 8.20 -0.80
CA PHE A 28 -22.56 8.30 -1.21
C PHE A 28 -23.36 9.40 -0.49
N LYS A 29 -22.83 10.02 0.58
CA LYS A 29 -23.51 11.08 1.37
C LYS A 29 -23.28 12.48 0.78
N ILE A 30 -23.54 12.61 -0.52
CA ILE A 30 -23.28 13.81 -1.32
C ILE A 30 -24.47 14.11 -2.23
N GLU A 31 -24.82 15.38 -2.37
CA GLU A 31 -25.88 15.85 -3.25
C GLU A 31 -25.38 16.93 -4.20
N THR A 32 -26.02 17.04 -5.37
CA THR A 32 -25.75 18.12 -6.32
C THR A 32 -26.70 19.29 -6.08
N HIS A 33 -26.15 20.49 -6.06
CA HIS A 33 -26.90 21.73 -5.88
C HIS A 33 -26.77 22.63 -7.12
N HIS A 34 -27.81 23.38 -7.46
CA HIS A 34 -27.76 24.45 -8.46
C HIS A 34 -27.07 25.69 -7.90
N ILE A 35 -25.98 26.15 -8.52
CA ILE A 35 -25.26 27.36 -8.10
C ILE A 35 -26.17 28.60 -8.22
N VAL A 36 -26.93 28.70 -9.31
CA VAL A 36 -28.05 29.62 -9.52
C VAL A 36 -29.33 28.79 -9.53
N SER A 37 -30.29 29.12 -8.67
CA SER A 37 -31.51 28.33 -8.54
C SER A 37 -32.37 28.39 -9.82
N PRO A 38 -33.19 27.36 -10.12
CA PRO A 38 -34.13 27.43 -11.24
C PRO A 38 -35.14 28.59 -11.14
N ALA A 39 -35.47 29.02 -9.92
CA ALA A 39 -36.35 30.18 -9.70
C ALA A 39 -35.68 31.51 -10.10
N ASP A 40 -34.35 31.57 -10.03
CA ASP A 40 -33.54 32.72 -10.43
C ASP A 40 -33.00 32.58 -11.87
N GLY A 41 -33.54 31.63 -12.66
CA GLY A 41 -33.17 31.41 -14.06
C GLY A 41 -31.95 30.51 -14.28
N GLY A 42 -31.52 29.76 -13.27
CA GLY A 42 -30.46 28.75 -13.42
C GLY A 42 -30.90 27.53 -14.21
N ASP A 43 -29.99 26.99 -15.03
CA ASP A 43 -30.22 25.82 -15.87
C ASP A 43 -29.69 24.52 -15.22
N ASP A 44 -29.96 23.38 -15.86
CA ASP A 44 -29.44 22.07 -15.44
C ASP A 44 -28.07 21.74 -16.08
N SER A 45 -27.27 22.76 -16.39
CA SER A 45 -25.94 22.57 -16.98
C SER A 45 -24.94 22.05 -15.95
N TYR A 46 -23.89 21.38 -16.46
CA TYR A 46 -22.73 21.02 -15.65
C TYR A 46 -22.08 22.24 -14.98
N ASP A 47 -22.08 23.38 -15.67
CA ASP A 47 -21.55 24.65 -15.20
C ASP A 47 -22.35 25.26 -14.05
N ASN A 48 -23.60 24.85 -13.86
CA ASN A 48 -24.45 25.25 -12.74
C ASN A 48 -24.54 24.19 -11.63
N CYS A 49 -23.89 23.04 -11.79
CA CYS A 49 -23.92 21.92 -10.84
C CYS A 49 -22.73 21.98 -9.88
N ILE A 50 -22.99 21.91 -8.57
CA ILE A 50 -21.96 21.78 -7.53
C ILE A 50 -22.26 20.61 -6.57
N PRO A 51 -21.37 19.60 -6.46
CA PRO A 51 -21.47 18.54 -5.45
C PRO A 51 -21.13 19.01 -4.03
N LEU A 52 -22.02 18.77 -3.06
CA LEU A 52 -21.91 19.21 -1.66
C LEU A 52 -22.27 18.08 -0.69
N CYS A 53 -21.64 18.05 0.50
CA CYS A 53 -22.12 17.23 1.61
C CYS A 53 -23.47 17.78 2.11
N PHE A 54 -24.25 16.97 2.83
CA PHE A 54 -25.56 17.38 3.33
C PHE A 54 -25.53 18.65 4.19
N ASP A 55 -24.49 18.82 5.01
CA ASP A 55 -24.31 20.02 5.85
C ASP A 55 -24.15 21.28 4.98
N CYS A 56 -23.19 21.28 4.05
CA CYS A 56 -22.97 22.40 3.15
C CYS A 56 -24.16 22.63 2.21
N HIS A 57 -24.85 21.57 1.79
CA HIS A 57 -26.05 21.67 0.95
C HIS A 57 -27.19 22.39 1.69
N ALA A 58 -27.35 22.15 2.99
CA ALA A 58 -28.29 22.90 3.82
C ALA A 58 -27.83 24.37 4.02
N ASP A 59 -26.54 24.59 4.31
CA ASP A 59 -25.99 25.91 4.60
C ASP A 59 -26.10 26.88 3.41
N VAL A 60 -25.89 26.41 2.18
CA VAL A 60 -26.00 27.27 0.98
C VAL A 60 -27.44 27.78 0.75
N ARG A 61 -28.44 27.17 1.40
CA ARG A 61 -29.85 27.62 1.38
C ARG A 61 -30.27 28.37 2.64
N ALA A 62 -29.45 28.38 3.69
CA ALA A 62 -29.85 28.82 5.03
C ALA A 62 -29.85 30.34 5.23
N TYR A 63 -29.36 31.13 4.28
CA TYR A 63 -29.27 32.58 4.44
C TYR A 63 -30.66 33.24 4.37
N ASP A 64 -31.09 33.85 5.47
CA ASP A 64 -32.29 34.68 5.54
C ASP A 64 -31.90 36.16 5.37
N PRO A 65 -32.31 36.85 4.28
CA PRO A 65 -32.08 38.28 4.10
C PRO A 65 -32.67 39.15 5.22
N LYS A 66 -33.68 38.65 5.96
CA LYS A 66 -34.33 39.36 7.07
C LYS A 66 -33.55 39.22 8.39
N HIS A 67 -32.70 38.20 8.52
CA HIS A 67 -31.85 37.96 9.68
C HIS A 67 -30.45 37.49 9.22
N PRO A 68 -29.63 38.40 8.68
CA PRO A 68 -28.35 38.03 8.07
C PRO A 68 -27.34 37.60 9.14
N ILE A 69 -27.21 36.29 9.35
CA ILE A 69 -26.16 35.69 10.17
C ILE A 69 -25.06 35.19 9.24
N GLY A 70 -23.83 35.67 9.46
CA GLY A 70 -22.68 35.32 8.62
C GLY A 70 -22.68 36.01 7.26
N ARG A 71 -21.98 35.42 6.29
CA ARG A 71 -21.92 35.91 4.89
C ARG A 71 -22.55 34.87 3.97
N SER A 72 -23.47 35.29 3.11
CA SER A 72 -24.06 34.41 2.10
C SER A 72 -23.02 34.00 1.05
N TYR A 73 -23.09 32.74 0.62
CA TYR A 73 -22.32 32.27 -0.53
C TYR A 73 -22.86 32.92 -1.80
N LYS A 74 -21.98 33.56 -2.57
CA LYS A 74 -22.34 34.11 -3.88
C LYS A 74 -22.27 33.01 -4.96
N PRO A 75 -23.11 33.05 -6.01
CA PRO A 75 -23.01 32.13 -7.13
C PRO A 75 -21.59 32.08 -7.74
N SER A 76 -20.93 33.24 -7.87
CA SER A 76 -19.55 33.31 -8.36
C SER A 76 -18.54 32.61 -7.44
N GLU A 77 -18.73 32.70 -6.12
CA GLU A 77 -17.88 32.02 -5.14
C GLU A 77 -18.06 30.51 -5.23
N LEU A 78 -19.30 30.02 -5.28
CA LEU A 78 -19.58 28.59 -5.40
C LEU A 78 -19.02 28.00 -6.70
N LYS A 79 -19.17 28.72 -7.82
CA LYS A 79 -18.58 28.32 -9.10
C LYS A 79 -17.07 28.22 -9.01
N GLU A 80 -16.41 29.25 -8.48
CA GLU A 80 -14.95 29.27 -8.37
C GLU A 80 -14.40 28.24 -7.37
N ARG A 81 -15.12 27.95 -6.29
CA ARG A 81 -14.77 26.87 -5.33
C ARG A 81 -14.80 25.52 -6.00
N ARG A 82 -15.88 25.21 -6.73
CA ARG A 82 -16.03 23.99 -7.51
C ARG A 82 -14.90 23.85 -8.53
N ASP A 83 -14.68 24.86 -9.35
CA ASP A 83 -13.70 24.80 -10.43
C ASP A 83 -12.28 24.59 -9.89
N ARG A 84 -11.92 25.31 -8.81
CA ARG A 84 -10.65 25.10 -8.11
C ARG A 84 -10.53 23.70 -7.51
N TRP A 85 -11.62 23.12 -7.00
CA TRP A 85 -11.61 21.76 -6.47
C TRP A 85 -11.42 20.72 -7.58
N TYR A 86 -12.13 20.85 -8.70
CA TYR A 86 -11.98 19.95 -9.85
C TYR A 86 -10.55 19.97 -10.38
N GLU A 87 -9.93 21.15 -10.50
CA GLU A 87 -8.52 21.25 -10.88
C GLU A 87 -7.60 20.58 -9.84
N LYS A 88 -7.87 20.69 -8.54
CA LYS A 88 -7.09 19.97 -7.51
C LYS A 88 -7.23 18.45 -7.61
N VAL A 89 -8.44 17.94 -7.86
CA VAL A 89 -8.70 16.50 -8.05
C VAL A 89 -7.99 15.99 -9.29
N LYS A 90 -8.15 16.70 -10.41
CA LYS A 90 -7.52 16.40 -11.70
C LYS A 90 -5.99 16.37 -11.61
N ASN A 91 -5.40 17.26 -10.83
CA ASN A 91 -3.95 17.34 -10.60
C ASN A 91 -3.45 16.41 -9.47
N GLY A 92 -4.31 15.54 -8.90
CA GLY A 92 -3.94 14.57 -7.86
C GLY A 92 -3.68 15.15 -6.47
N HIS A 93 -3.87 16.46 -6.29
CA HIS A 93 -3.64 17.16 -5.02
C HIS A 93 -4.75 16.97 -3.99
N ALA A 94 -5.94 16.49 -4.39
CA ALA A 94 -7.11 16.38 -3.51
C ALA A 94 -7.09 15.20 -2.54
N LEU A 95 -6.27 14.16 -2.80
CA LEU A 95 -6.37 12.87 -2.09
C LEU A 95 -5.57 12.79 -0.79
N THR A 96 -4.80 13.82 -0.43
CA THR A 96 -4.19 13.98 0.91
C THR A 96 -3.88 15.45 1.11
N THR A 97 -4.70 16.18 1.88
CA THR A 97 -4.59 17.66 1.98
C THR A 97 -4.46 18.22 3.39
N ASN A 98 -4.45 17.41 4.46
CA ASN A 98 -4.02 17.92 5.76
C ASN A 98 -2.49 17.84 5.82
N PRO A 99 -1.76 18.99 5.89
CA PRO A 99 -0.30 18.99 5.99
C PRO A 99 0.22 18.17 7.18
N GLU A 100 -0.55 18.10 8.28
CA GLU A 100 -0.19 17.28 9.43
C GLU A 100 -0.23 15.78 9.11
N TYR A 101 -1.19 15.33 8.29
CA TYR A 101 -1.30 13.92 7.90
C TYR A 101 -0.18 13.53 6.95
N ILE A 102 0.16 14.41 6.00
CA ILE A 102 1.32 14.22 5.11
C ILE A 102 2.60 14.12 5.94
N GLU A 103 2.74 14.92 6.99
CA GLU A 103 3.93 14.88 7.86
C GLU A 103 3.98 13.60 8.71
N ILE A 104 2.83 13.11 9.20
CA ILE A 104 2.73 11.81 9.89
C ILE A 104 3.14 10.67 8.95
N ASP A 105 2.54 10.62 7.75
CA ASP A 105 2.86 9.61 6.74
C ASP A 105 4.32 9.71 6.27
N ARG A 106 4.88 10.92 6.13
CA ARG A 106 6.29 11.14 5.82
C ARG A 106 7.20 10.53 6.89
N LYS A 107 6.90 10.77 8.18
CA LYS A 107 7.67 10.19 9.28
C LYS A 107 7.59 8.66 9.27
N LEU A 108 6.39 8.10 9.11
CA LEU A 108 6.21 6.65 9.03
C LEU A 108 6.95 6.05 7.82
N PHE A 109 6.90 6.71 6.67
CA PHE A 109 7.62 6.29 5.46
C PHE A 109 9.13 6.19 5.70
N LEU A 110 9.72 7.17 6.38
CA LEU A 110 11.14 7.14 6.74
C LEU A 110 11.45 6.00 7.72
N VAL A 111 10.62 5.80 8.73
CA VAL A 111 10.78 4.69 9.69
C VAL A 111 10.74 3.33 8.99
N VAL A 112 9.77 3.11 8.09
CA VAL A 112 9.68 1.87 7.29
C VAL A 112 10.90 1.69 6.39
N LYS A 113 11.34 2.76 5.71
CA LYS A 113 12.52 2.73 4.85
C LYS A 113 13.77 2.37 5.64
N ASP A 114 13.95 2.96 6.81
CA ASP A 114 15.15 2.74 7.62
C ASP A 114 15.13 1.33 8.22
N ALA A 115 13.99 0.86 8.74
CA ALA A 115 13.83 -0.51 9.24
C ALA A 115 14.25 -1.57 8.20
N LEU A 116 13.88 -1.39 6.94
CA LEU A 116 14.18 -2.35 5.87
C LEU A 116 15.60 -2.25 5.29
N ASN A 117 16.27 -1.09 5.39
CA ASN A 117 17.60 -0.89 4.78
C ASN A 117 18.77 -0.78 5.74
N GLU A 118 18.57 -0.38 7.00
CA GLU A 118 19.69 -0.11 7.92
C GLU A 118 20.60 -1.34 8.08
N LYS A 119 20.01 -2.54 8.09
CA LYS A 119 20.72 -3.82 8.15
C LYS A 119 21.07 -4.42 6.78
N GLY A 120 20.75 -3.71 5.69
CA GLY A 120 20.99 -4.16 4.33
C GLY A 120 20.11 -5.30 3.87
N SER A 121 18.98 -5.58 4.55
CA SER A 121 18.09 -6.70 4.22
C SER A 121 17.57 -6.63 2.78
N MET A 122 17.15 -5.44 2.33
CA MET A 122 16.68 -5.29 0.95
C MET A 122 17.76 -5.52 -0.11
N GLU A 123 18.99 -5.09 0.16
CA GLU A 123 20.09 -5.35 -0.77
C GLU A 123 20.51 -6.81 -0.77
N PHE A 124 20.42 -7.47 0.37
CA PHE A 124 20.65 -8.90 0.49
C PHE A 124 19.62 -9.70 -0.33
N LEU A 125 18.31 -9.42 -0.17
CA LEU A 125 17.25 -10.11 -0.92
C LEU A 125 17.40 -9.98 -2.44
N ARG A 126 17.90 -8.84 -2.93
CA ARG A 126 18.11 -8.61 -4.37
C ARG A 126 19.24 -9.44 -4.97
N ARG A 127 20.25 -9.79 -4.18
CA ARG A 127 21.51 -10.37 -4.67
C ARG A 127 21.71 -11.83 -4.29
N HIS A 128 21.02 -12.29 -3.25
CA HIS A 128 21.24 -13.63 -2.70
C HIS A 128 20.40 -14.67 -3.41
N ASP A 129 21.06 -15.77 -3.81
CA ASP A 129 20.39 -17.00 -4.20
C ASP A 129 20.23 -17.90 -2.96
N PHE A 130 18.99 -18.20 -2.58
CA PHE A 130 18.66 -19.00 -1.40
C PHE A 130 19.03 -20.48 -1.50
N HIS A 131 19.68 -20.91 -2.59
CA HIS A 131 20.49 -22.13 -2.58
C HIS A 131 21.70 -22.01 -1.65
N GLY A 132 22.33 -20.83 -1.64
CA GLY A 132 23.50 -20.55 -0.82
C GLY A 132 23.14 -20.32 0.65
N ALA A 133 24.05 -20.73 1.53
CA ALA A 133 23.92 -20.45 2.96
C ALA A 133 23.96 -18.95 3.23
N PHE A 134 23.23 -18.51 4.26
CA PHE A 134 23.14 -17.12 4.67
C PHE A 134 23.01 -16.99 6.18
N LYS A 135 23.25 -15.79 6.70
CA LYS A 135 23.04 -15.50 8.12
C LYS A 135 21.65 -14.91 8.34
N LEU A 136 20.94 -15.36 9.37
CA LEU A 136 19.62 -14.81 9.72
C LEU A 136 19.66 -13.31 10.05
N GLU A 137 20.81 -12.79 10.52
CA GLU A 137 21.02 -11.35 10.76
C GLU A 137 20.74 -10.50 9.50
N ARG A 138 20.93 -11.07 8.30
CA ARG A 138 20.62 -10.39 7.03
C ARG A 138 19.13 -10.13 6.85
N LEU A 139 18.26 -10.84 7.58
CA LEU A 139 16.81 -10.68 7.56
C LEU A 139 16.28 -9.80 8.70
N GLU A 140 17.14 -9.26 9.58
CA GLU A 140 16.72 -8.44 10.73
C GLU A 140 15.80 -7.28 10.35
N GLY A 141 16.06 -6.62 9.22
CA GLY A 141 15.21 -5.51 8.76
C GLY A 141 13.78 -5.94 8.43
N LEU A 142 13.60 -7.18 7.96
CA LEU A 142 12.28 -7.75 7.69
C LEU A 142 11.51 -8.01 8.98
N TYR A 143 12.18 -8.57 10.00
CA TYR A 143 11.59 -8.77 11.32
C TYR A 143 11.26 -7.44 11.99
N ALA A 144 12.15 -6.45 11.92
CA ALA A 144 11.92 -5.11 12.46
C ALA A 144 10.69 -4.46 11.81
N PHE A 145 10.57 -4.52 10.49
CA PHE A 145 9.39 -4.06 9.77
C PHE A 145 8.12 -4.84 10.14
N GLY A 146 8.23 -6.16 10.33
CA GLY A 146 7.12 -6.99 10.79
C GLY A 146 6.57 -6.53 12.13
N SER A 147 7.44 -6.35 13.12
CA SER A 147 7.06 -5.84 14.45
C SER A 147 6.53 -4.42 14.45
N LEU A 148 6.99 -3.56 13.53
CA LEU A 148 6.39 -2.25 13.31
C LEU A 148 4.97 -2.38 12.76
N SER A 149 4.77 -3.29 11.80
CA SER A 149 3.52 -3.45 11.05
C SER A 149 2.36 -4.04 11.86
N GLU A 150 2.63 -4.64 13.01
CA GLU A 150 1.62 -5.15 13.96
C GLU A 150 0.98 -4.03 14.79
N LYS A 151 1.59 -2.85 14.82
CA LYS A 151 1.14 -1.73 15.63
C LYS A 151 0.16 -0.87 14.85
N SER A 152 -1.03 -0.62 15.43
CA SER A 152 -2.06 0.23 14.82
C SER A 152 -1.59 1.67 14.57
N GLU A 153 -0.63 2.16 15.36
CA GLU A 153 -0.01 3.48 15.17
C GLU A 153 1.00 3.53 14.00
N CYS A 154 1.25 2.40 13.34
CA CYS A 154 2.17 2.27 12.20
C CYS A 154 1.41 1.97 10.90
N GLU A 155 0.25 2.59 10.74
CA GLU A 155 -0.55 2.60 9.50
C GLU A 155 -0.49 3.99 8.85
N PHE A 156 -0.45 4.02 7.52
CA PHE A 156 -0.54 5.26 6.76
C PHE A 156 -1.98 5.79 6.74
N LEU A 157 -2.12 7.10 6.83
CA LEU A 157 -3.40 7.79 6.67
C LEU A 157 -3.79 7.86 5.18
N ASP A 158 -2.81 7.95 4.29
CA ASP A 158 -3.00 7.77 2.85
C ASP A 158 -3.29 6.29 2.52
N ALA A 159 -4.50 6.03 2.02
CA ALA A 159 -4.98 4.68 1.76
C ALA A 159 -4.15 3.92 0.70
N ASP A 160 -3.56 4.62 -0.28
CA ASP A 160 -2.73 3.99 -1.30
C ASP A 160 -1.38 3.58 -0.70
N MET A 161 -0.77 4.44 0.12
CA MET A 161 0.42 4.11 0.90
C MET A 161 0.17 2.93 1.84
N GLU A 162 -0.97 2.92 2.54
CA GLU A 162 -1.30 1.84 3.47
C GLU A 162 -1.52 0.53 2.73
N GLY A 163 -2.20 0.57 1.57
CA GLY A 163 -2.35 -0.60 0.70
C GLY A 163 -1.00 -1.18 0.28
N LEU A 164 -0.04 -0.34 -0.12
CA LEU A 164 1.32 -0.77 -0.47
C LEU A 164 2.08 -1.36 0.72
N ARG A 165 2.03 -0.70 1.89
CA ARG A 165 2.66 -1.19 3.13
C ARG A 165 2.08 -2.55 3.54
N GLY A 166 0.76 -2.70 3.50
CA GLY A 166 0.07 -3.96 3.82
C GLY A 166 0.43 -5.09 2.85
N ARG A 167 0.54 -4.82 1.55
CA ARG A 167 1.05 -5.82 0.59
C ARG A 167 2.48 -6.24 0.91
N LEU A 168 3.37 -5.26 1.16
CA LEU A 168 4.75 -5.52 1.53
C LEU A 168 4.87 -6.38 2.79
N TYR A 169 4.07 -6.08 3.81
CA TYR A 169 4.00 -6.87 5.04
C TYR A 169 3.61 -8.32 4.78
N ASN A 170 2.55 -8.54 4.00
CA ASN A 170 2.11 -9.90 3.65
C ASN A 170 3.16 -10.68 2.85
N ASP A 171 3.85 -10.02 1.91
CA ASP A 171 4.91 -10.65 1.12
C ASP A 171 6.10 -11.03 2.00
N ILE A 172 6.50 -10.15 2.93
CA ILE A 172 7.56 -10.41 3.91
C ILE A 172 7.18 -11.56 4.83
N LEU A 173 5.95 -11.59 5.35
CA LEU A 173 5.49 -12.69 6.22
C LEU A 173 5.53 -14.04 5.49
N LYS A 174 5.06 -14.09 4.24
CA LYS A 174 5.12 -15.31 3.43
C LYS A 174 6.55 -15.78 3.23
N PHE A 175 7.45 -14.87 2.87
CA PHE A 175 8.87 -15.15 2.70
C PHE A 175 9.52 -15.66 4.01
N LEU A 176 9.33 -14.96 5.13
CA LEU A 176 9.88 -15.35 6.42
C LEU A 176 9.35 -16.70 6.92
N LYS A 177 8.07 -16.98 6.65
CA LYS A 177 7.47 -18.29 6.94
C LYS A 177 8.16 -19.40 6.13
N ALA A 178 8.33 -19.20 4.81
CA ALA A 178 9.04 -20.17 3.97
C ALA A 178 10.49 -20.39 4.42
N VAL A 179 11.19 -19.32 4.82
CA VAL A 179 12.53 -19.42 5.42
C VAL A 179 12.50 -20.28 6.68
N GLY A 180 11.56 -20.03 7.60
CA GLY A 180 11.44 -20.82 8.84
C GLY A 180 11.05 -22.28 8.62
N GLU A 181 10.31 -22.59 7.54
CA GLU A 181 9.88 -23.95 7.21
C GLU A 181 10.96 -24.76 6.48
N HIS A 182 11.88 -24.09 5.79
CA HIS A 182 12.74 -24.74 4.80
C HIS A 182 14.23 -24.51 4.98
N THR A 183 14.64 -23.66 5.91
CA THR A 183 16.05 -23.43 6.21
C THR A 183 16.40 -23.92 7.60
N PHE A 184 17.62 -24.44 7.74
CA PHE A 184 18.10 -25.09 8.94
C PHE A 184 19.50 -24.59 9.28
N PRO A 185 19.86 -24.56 10.58
CA PRO A 185 21.20 -24.22 11.01
C PRO A 185 22.26 -25.11 10.33
N VAL A 186 23.34 -24.49 9.86
CA VAL A 186 24.52 -25.20 9.36
C VAL A 186 25.32 -25.73 10.53
N ASP A 187 25.57 -27.05 10.56
CA ASP A 187 26.38 -27.70 11.59
C ASP A 187 27.80 -27.07 11.65
N ASN A 188 28.37 -26.99 12.86
CA ASN A 188 29.73 -26.47 13.12
C ASN A 188 30.01 -25.00 12.77
N LYS A 189 29.00 -24.15 12.57
CA LYS A 189 29.21 -22.69 12.46
C LYS A 189 28.63 -21.94 13.67
N PRO A 190 29.43 -21.11 14.37
CA PRO A 190 29.00 -20.40 15.57
C PRO A 190 27.98 -19.27 15.32
N ASP A 191 27.76 -18.86 14.06
CA ASP A 191 27.10 -17.59 13.72
C ASP A 191 25.70 -17.71 13.07
N LEU A 192 24.85 -18.65 13.50
CA LEU A 192 23.44 -18.76 13.02
C LEU A 192 23.31 -18.78 11.49
N TRP A 193 24.25 -19.45 10.81
CA TRP A 193 24.14 -19.68 9.37
C TRP A 193 23.02 -20.67 9.10
N ASN A 194 22.17 -20.34 8.14
CA ASN A 194 21.05 -21.16 7.71
C ASN A 194 21.16 -21.47 6.21
N ARG A 195 20.67 -22.63 5.82
CA ARG A 195 20.53 -23.04 4.42
C ARG A 195 19.41 -24.05 4.25
N ILE A 196 19.00 -24.26 3.01
CA ILE A 196 18.15 -25.39 2.63
C ILE A 196 18.94 -26.71 2.74
N TYR A 197 18.27 -27.86 2.63
CA TYR A 197 18.94 -29.16 2.63
C TYR A 197 20.03 -29.24 1.56
N ASP A 198 21.12 -29.93 1.90
CA ASP A 198 22.21 -30.26 0.99
C ASP A 198 21.79 -31.21 -0.11
N ASP A 199 22.63 -31.30 -1.14
CA ASP A 199 22.52 -32.42 -2.07
C ASP A 199 22.56 -33.73 -1.27
N PRO A 200 21.65 -34.68 -1.55
CA PRO A 200 21.61 -35.97 -0.86
C PRO A 200 22.94 -36.74 -0.84
N GLU A 201 23.79 -36.54 -1.86
CA GLU A 201 25.12 -37.16 -1.97
C GLU A 201 26.19 -36.48 -1.10
N ASP A 202 25.91 -35.26 -0.63
CA ASP A 202 26.77 -34.48 0.25
C ASP A 202 26.22 -34.38 1.70
N ASP A 203 25.04 -34.97 1.98
CA ASP A 203 24.40 -34.97 3.30
C ASP A 203 24.65 -36.31 4.03
N ASP A 204 25.65 -36.33 4.93
CA ASP A 204 25.99 -37.50 5.76
C ASP A 204 24.77 -38.12 6.47
N ARG A 205 23.78 -37.30 6.87
CA ARG A 205 22.57 -37.80 7.54
C ARG A 205 21.63 -38.48 6.56
N PHE A 206 21.55 -37.98 5.32
CA PHE A 206 20.78 -38.62 4.26
C PHE A 206 21.43 -39.95 3.85
N ILE A 207 22.76 -39.94 3.64
CA ILE A 207 23.54 -41.14 3.30
C ILE A 207 23.35 -42.21 4.38
N ALA A 208 23.61 -41.88 5.65
CA ALA A 208 23.46 -42.82 6.76
C ALA A 208 22.03 -43.37 6.89
N LYS A 209 21.01 -42.56 6.60
CA LYS A 209 19.60 -42.99 6.66
C LYS A 209 19.26 -44.05 5.62
N TYR A 210 19.92 -44.03 4.47
CA TYR A 210 19.61 -44.90 3.33
C TYR A 210 20.76 -45.84 2.94
N GLU A 211 21.81 -45.96 3.77
CA GLU A 211 23.02 -46.76 3.52
C GLU A 211 22.75 -48.25 3.20
N LYS A 212 21.59 -48.77 3.61
CA LYS A 212 21.20 -50.19 3.45
C LYS A 212 20.41 -50.45 2.16
N LEU A 213 20.05 -49.41 1.42
CA LEU A 213 19.39 -49.55 0.13
C LEU A 213 20.37 -50.00 -0.94
N SER A 214 19.85 -50.63 -1.99
CA SER A 214 20.62 -50.80 -3.23
C SER A 214 20.94 -49.43 -3.84
N GLU A 215 21.95 -49.40 -4.71
CA GLU A 215 22.37 -48.19 -5.43
C GLU A 215 21.19 -47.57 -6.21
N GLU A 216 20.44 -48.37 -6.96
CA GLU A 216 19.27 -47.91 -7.73
C GLU A 216 18.17 -47.31 -6.83
N GLU A 217 17.91 -47.93 -5.67
CA GLU A 217 16.93 -47.42 -4.71
C GLU A 217 17.41 -46.13 -4.02
N PHE A 218 18.71 -46.03 -3.72
CA PHE A 218 19.33 -44.82 -3.17
C PHE A 218 19.22 -43.67 -4.16
N ASP A 219 19.60 -43.88 -5.41
CA ASP A 219 19.54 -42.88 -6.48
C ASP A 219 18.11 -42.36 -6.69
N ALA A 220 17.12 -43.25 -6.70
CA ALA A 220 15.71 -42.87 -6.80
C ALA A 220 15.22 -42.02 -5.60
N LYS A 221 15.81 -42.20 -4.41
CA LYS A 221 15.53 -41.36 -3.23
C LYS A 221 16.25 -40.03 -3.31
N ALA A 222 17.51 -40.03 -3.74
CA ALA A 222 18.32 -38.83 -3.92
C ALA A 222 17.69 -37.91 -4.96
N GLU A 223 17.27 -38.43 -6.11
CA GLU A 223 16.59 -37.66 -7.16
C GLU A 223 15.33 -36.95 -6.63
N LYS A 224 14.43 -37.68 -5.95
CA LYS A 224 13.23 -37.09 -5.34
C LYS A 224 13.55 -35.99 -4.33
N LYS A 225 14.64 -36.16 -3.57
CA LYS A 225 15.09 -35.15 -2.61
C LYS A 225 15.68 -33.92 -3.32
N ARG A 226 16.43 -34.10 -4.41
CA ARG A 226 16.92 -33.02 -5.27
C ARG A 226 15.78 -32.21 -5.90
N GLU A 227 14.74 -32.89 -6.39
CA GLU A 227 13.52 -32.22 -6.89
C GLU A 227 12.87 -31.34 -5.82
N PHE A 228 12.74 -31.87 -4.61
CA PHE A 228 12.21 -31.12 -3.46
C PHE A 228 13.09 -29.90 -3.13
N ILE A 229 14.41 -30.07 -3.07
CA ILE A 229 15.37 -28.98 -2.81
C ILE A 229 15.27 -27.89 -3.88
N SER A 230 15.20 -28.29 -5.15
CA SER A 230 15.04 -27.37 -6.29
C SER A 230 13.74 -26.58 -6.18
N LYS A 231 12.63 -27.24 -5.83
CA LYS A 231 11.34 -26.58 -5.60
C LYS A 231 11.44 -25.52 -4.48
N VAL A 232 11.99 -25.90 -3.34
CA VAL A 232 12.18 -25.00 -2.19
C VAL A 232 13.06 -23.81 -2.54
N ARG A 233 14.18 -24.05 -3.25
CA ARG A 233 15.07 -22.98 -3.72
C ARG A 233 14.30 -21.98 -4.57
N ASN A 234 13.54 -22.47 -5.55
CA ASN A 234 12.79 -21.61 -6.46
C ASN A 234 11.73 -20.81 -5.69
N GLU A 235 10.99 -21.44 -4.79
CA GLU A 235 10.00 -20.77 -3.93
C GLU A 235 10.61 -19.64 -3.09
N LEU A 236 11.74 -19.89 -2.41
CA LEU A 236 12.42 -18.86 -1.62
C LEU A 236 12.91 -17.69 -2.48
N ASN A 237 13.48 -17.97 -3.64
CA ASN A 237 13.96 -16.93 -4.56
C ASN A 237 12.81 -16.13 -5.19
N GLU A 238 11.69 -16.77 -5.51
CA GLU A 238 10.47 -16.12 -6.02
C GLU A 238 9.85 -15.21 -4.94
N LEU A 239 9.69 -15.71 -3.72
CA LEU A 239 9.17 -14.93 -2.59
C LEU A 239 10.10 -13.75 -2.25
N SER A 240 11.42 -13.97 -2.23
CA SER A 240 12.40 -12.89 -2.07
C SER A 240 12.24 -11.83 -3.16
N THR A 241 12.04 -12.26 -4.41
CA THR A 241 11.83 -11.38 -5.56
C THR A 241 10.56 -10.56 -5.44
N GLN A 242 9.48 -11.19 -4.99
CA GLN A 242 8.22 -10.51 -4.72
C GLN A 242 8.41 -9.43 -3.66
N VAL A 243 9.08 -9.75 -2.54
CA VAL A 243 9.34 -8.79 -1.46
C VAL A 243 10.09 -7.55 -1.96
N TRP A 244 11.22 -7.70 -2.64
CA TRP A 244 11.99 -6.52 -3.04
C TRP A 244 11.32 -5.72 -4.17
N ASN A 245 10.50 -6.35 -5.02
CA ASN A 245 9.68 -5.64 -6.01
C ASN A 245 8.58 -4.80 -5.35
N THR A 246 7.84 -5.37 -4.39
CA THR A 246 6.80 -4.65 -3.65
C THR A 246 7.41 -3.50 -2.85
N TYR A 247 8.60 -3.72 -2.28
CA TYR A 247 9.36 -2.66 -1.60
C TYR A 247 9.77 -1.52 -2.57
N ASP A 248 10.27 -1.85 -3.76
CA ASP A 248 10.61 -0.84 -4.77
C ASP A 248 9.38 -0.01 -5.19
N GLU A 249 8.21 -0.66 -5.34
CA GLU A 249 6.95 0.03 -5.62
C GLU A 249 6.58 1.00 -4.49
N PHE A 250 6.64 0.52 -3.24
CA PHE A 250 6.39 1.32 -2.04
C PHE A 250 7.31 2.56 -1.97
N ILE A 251 8.61 2.39 -2.19
CA ILE A 251 9.56 3.51 -2.19
C ILE A 251 9.29 4.49 -3.32
N ARG A 252 9.08 4.00 -4.54
CA ARG A 252 8.83 4.88 -5.71
C ARG A 252 7.54 5.68 -5.51
N PHE A 253 6.49 5.06 -4.98
CA PHE A 253 5.23 5.73 -4.71
C PHE A 253 5.36 6.74 -3.57
N GLY A 254 5.91 6.34 -2.42
CA GLY A 254 6.10 7.21 -1.26
C GLY A 254 6.93 8.44 -1.54
N ARG A 255 8.04 8.32 -2.30
CA ARG A 255 8.87 9.49 -2.69
C ARG A 255 8.11 10.50 -3.55
N ARG A 256 7.28 10.03 -4.49
CA ARG A 256 6.45 10.91 -5.33
C ARG A 256 5.35 11.58 -4.52
N LYS A 257 4.71 10.82 -3.63
CA LYS A 257 3.51 11.26 -2.89
C LYS A 257 3.84 12.17 -1.70
N LEU A 258 4.91 11.87 -0.97
CA LEU A 258 5.31 12.54 0.27
C LEU A 258 6.44 13.56 0.06
N VAL A 259 6.95 13.72 -1.16
CA VAL A 259 8.02 14.66 -1.55
C VAL A 259 9.28 14.43 -0.69
N VAL A 260 9.88 13.24 -0.82
CA VAL A 260 11.05 12.76 -0.05
C VAL A 260 12.21 12.32 -0.95
#